data_AF-A0A6P2BAQ9-F1
#
_entry.id   AF-A0A6P2BAQ9-F1
#
_cell.length_a   1.000
_cell.length_b   1.000
_cell.length_c   1.000
_cell.angle_alpha   90.00
_cell.angle_beta   90.00
_cell.angle_gamma   90.00
#
_symmetry.space_group_name_H-M   'P 1'
#
loop_
_entity.id
_entity.type
_entity.pdbx_description
1 polymer ?
#
loop_
_entity_poly.entity_id
_entity_poly.type
_entity_poly.pdbx_seq_one_letter_code
_entity_poly.pdbx_strand_id
1 'polypeptide(L)'
;MNRDVSERLKISRGEKPRFHDDPAVDDLMTMVTALSCEVAVLRERVDTHERLAERQLGCAPETVESFSPNESEQIERAQLRQALIDSVFRPLVAGHQERRQSPNAAVVDKLEHPPSEK
;
A
#
# COMPACT_ATOMS: atom_id res chain seq x y z
N MET A 1 22.62 -29.50 -0.34
CA MET A 1 21.31 -30.09 -0.03
C MET A 1 20.26 -29.13 -0.57
N ASN A 2 19.91 -29.31 -1.85
CA ASN A 2 19.04 -28.39 -2.58
C ASN A 2 17.60 -28.68 -2.18
N ARG A 3 16.98 -27.79 -1.39
CA ARG A 3 15.54 -27.87 -1.16
C ARG A 3 14.85 -27.54 -2.47
N ASP A 4 14.13 -28.52 -2.96
CA ASP A 4 13.26 -28.45 -4.11
C ASP A 4 12.27 -27.28 -3.93
N VAL A 5 12.35 -26.30 -4.82
CA VAL A 5 11.45 -25.12 -4.86
C VAL A 5 9.99 -25.56 -5.08
N SER A 6 9.77 -26.84 -5.40
CA SER A 6 8.48 -27.45 -5.69
C SER A 6 7.60 -27.73 -4.46
N GLU A 7 8.10 -27.59 -3.23
CA GLU A 7 7.23 -27.55 -2.03
C GLU A 7 6.62 -26.14 -1.88
N ARG A 8 6.02 -25.65 -2.97
CA ARG A 8 5.29 -24.37 -2.99
C ARG A 8 4.12 -24.53 -2.03
N LEU A 9 4.14 -23.71 -0.97
CA LEU A 9 3.01 -23.41 -0.10
C LEU A 9 1.70 -23.58 -0.89
N LYS A 10 0.83 -24.49 -0.44
CA LYS A 10 -0.55 -24.58 -0.96
C LYS A 10 -1.27 -23.30 -0.58
N ILE A 11 -1.09 -22.26 -1.40
CA ILE A 11 -1.89 -21.05 -1.33
C ILE A 11 -3.26 -21.47 -1.83
N SER A 12 -4.27 -21.40 -0.96
CA SER A 12 -5.65 -21.41 -1.38
C SER A 12 -5.80 -20.31 -2.43
N ARG A 13 -5.96 -20.68 -3.70
CA ARG A 13 -6.25 -19.75 -4.78
C ARG A 13 -7.71 -19.34 -4.65
N GLY A 14 -8.00 -18.53 -3.64
CA GLY A 14 -9.22 -17.72 -3.67
C GLY A 14 -9.14 -16.85 -4.92
N GLU A 15 -10.25 -16.77 -5.65
CA GLU A 15 -10.34 -15.83 -6.77
C GLU A 15 -10.10 -14.42 -6.23
N LYS A 16 -9.16 -13.68 -6.85
CA LYS A 16 -8.86 -12.31 -6.45
C LYS A 16 -10.14 -11.49 -6.63
N PRO A 17 -10.60 -10.73 -5.62
CA PRO A 17 -11.75 -9.85 -5.78
C PRO A 17 -11.52 -8.92 -6.97
N ARG A 18 -12.52 -8.83 -7.86
CA ARG A 18 -12.54 -7.87 -8.96
C ARG A 18 -13.48 -6.75 -8.62
N PHE A 19 -13.00 -5.52 -8.70
CA PHE A 19 -13.76 -4.33 -8.33
C PHE A 19 -14.12 -3.48 -9.55
N HIS A 20 -13.40 -3.67 -10.66
CA HIS A 20 -13.59 -2.91 -11.89
C HIS A 20 -13.94 -3.81 -13.08
N ASP A 21 -14.65 -3.24 -14.05
CA ASP A 21 -15.06 -3.95 -15.28
C ASP A 21 -13.84 -4.40 -16.10
N ASP A 22 -12.82 -3.55 -16.16
CA ASP A 22 -11.53 -3.90 -16.74
C ASP A 22 -10.59 -4.45 -15.65
N PRO A 23 -10.26 -5.75 -15.68
CA PRO A 23 -9.37 -6.36 -14.69
C PRO A 23 -7.96 -5.78 -14.70
N ALA A 24 -7.53 -5.13 -15.79
CA ALA A 24 -6.22 -4.46 -15.84
C ALA A 24 -6.10 -3.32 -14.81
N VAL A 25 -7.22 -2.70 -14.42
CA VAL A 25 -7.25 -1.63 -13.42
C VAL A 25 -6.93 -2.19 -12.03
N ASP A 26 -7.54 -3.31 -11.65
CA ASP A 26 -7.28 -3.98 -10.37
C ASP A 26 -5.83 -4.47 -10.26
N ASP A 27 -5.28 -4.96 -11.36
CA ASP A 27 -3.87 -5.38 -11.43
C ASP A 27 -2.91 -4.21 -11.33
N LEU A 28 -3.18 -3.10 -12.02
CA LEU A 28 -2.39 -1.88 -11.88
C LEU A 28 -2.44 -1.33 -10.45
N MET A 29 -3.62 -1.28 -9.84
CA MET A 29 -3.81 -0.88 -8.44
C MET A 29 -3.00 -1.75 -7.47
N THR A 30 -2.96 -3.06 -7.73
CA THR A 30 -2.16 -4.01 -6.94
C THR A 30 -0.67 -3.73 -7.09
N MET A 31 -0.20 -3.54 -8.32
CA MET A 31 1.20 -3.23 -8.62
C MET A 31 1.65 -1.92 -7.98
N VAL A 32 0.84 -0.85 -8.09
CA VAL A 32 1.15 0.46 -7.49
C VAL A 32 1.18 0.38 -5.97
N THR A 33 0.27 -0.39 -5.36
CA THR A 33 0.25 -0.56 -3.90
C THR A 33 1.48 -1.31 -3.43
N ALA A 34 1.85 -2.41 -4.09
CA ALA A 34 3.06 -3.16 -3.77
C ALA A 34 4.32 -2.28 -3.91
N LEU A 35 4.44 -1.53 -5.02
CA LEU A 35 5.56 -0.62 -5.25
C LEU A 35 5.63 0.48 -4.18
N SER A 36 4.48 1.02 -3.75
CA SER A 36 4.43 2.05 -2.70
C SER A 36 4.90 1.51 -1.34
N CYS A 37 4.63 0.25 -1.02
CA CYS A 37 5.16 -0.42 0.16
C CYS A 37 6.69 -0.54 0.09
N GLU A 38 7.25 -0.96 -1.04
CA GLU A 38 8.70 -1.03 -1.22
C GLU A 38 9.36 0.36 -1.09
N VAL A 39 8.74 1.40 -1.65
CA VAL A 39 9.20 2.79 -1.49
C VAL A 39 9.16 3.22 -0.02
N ALA A 40 8.13 2.84 0.75
CA ALA A 40 8.08 3.12 2.18
C ALA A 40 9.24 2.47 2.93
N VAL A 41 9.54 1.20 2.65
CA VAL A 41 10.68 0.46 3.26
C VAL A 41 12.01 1.14 2.91
N LEU A 42 12.19 1.56 1.65
CA LEU A 42 13.41 2.27 1.24
C LEU A 42 13.56 3.61 1.96
N ARG A 43 12.48 4.38 2.12
CA ARG A 43 12.52 5.65 2.87
C ARG A 43 12.87 5.43 4.35
N GLU A 44 12.31 4.40 4.98
CA GLU A 44 12.66 4.05 6.36
C GLU A 44 14.13 3.59 6.48
N ARG A 45 14.67 2.90 5.47
CA ARG A 45 16.09 2.53 5.43
C ARG A 45 16.99 3.77 5.31
N VAL A 46 16.61 4.74 4.49
CA VAL A 46 17.33 6.03 4.39
C VAL A 46 17.28 6.79 5.71
N ASP A 47 16.11 6.89 6.36
CA ASP A 47 15.98 7.49 7.70
C ASP A 47 16.88 6.79 8.73
N THR A 48 16.98 5.45 8.71
CA THR A 48 17.95 4.73 9.55
C THR A 48 19.38 5.20 9.30
N HIS A 49 19.79 5.35 8.05
CA HIS A 49 21.15 5.81 7.71
C HIS A 49 21.41 7.24 8.21
N GLU A 50 20.44 8.15 8.06
CA GLU A 50 20.52 9.53 8.54
C GLU A 50 20.67 9.57 10.08
N ARG A 51 19.85 8.81 10.81
CA ARG A 51 19.92 8.73 12.28
C ARG A 51 21.22 8.09 12.78
N LEU A 52 21.71 7.05 12.11
CA LEU A 52 23.01 6.46 12.44
C LEU A 52 24.13 7.48 12.26
N ALA A 53 24.09 8.28 11.19
CA ALA A 53 25.05 9.36 10.97
C ALA A 53 24.95 10.46 12.03
N GLU A 54 23.75 10.89 12.43
CA GLU A 54 23.55 11.85 13.53
C GLU A 54 24.12 11.34 14.86
N ARG A 55 23.93 10.05 15.13
CA ARG A 55 24.50 9.35 16.31
C ARG A 55 25.99 9.06 16.18
N GLN A 56 26.62 9.44 15.07
CA GLN A 56 28.04 9.17 14.74
C GLN A 56 28.38 7.67 14.82
N LEU A 57 27.39 6.83 14.51
CA LEU A 57 27.54 5.39 14.36
C LEU A 57 27.88 5.08 12.90
N GLY A 58 28.63 4.00 12.69
CA GLY A 58 28.93 3.51 11.34
C GLY A 58 27.66 3.11 10.58
N CYS A 59 27.72 3.14 9.25
CA CYS A 59 26.64 2.74 8.37
C CYS A 59 26.82 1.34 7.77
N ALA A 60 27.57 0.47 8.45
CA ALA A 60 27.77 -0.91 8.03
C ALA A 60 26.41 -1.65 7.98
N PRO A 61 26.20 -2.59 7.05
CA PRO A 61 24.93 -3.32 6.92
C PRO A 61 24.42 -3.89 8.24
N GLU A 62 25.29 -4.47 9.04
CA GLU A 62 24.99 -5.08 10.33
C GLU A 62 24.48 -4.05 11.35
N THR A 63 25.06 -2.84 11.33
CA THR A 63 24.61 -1.74 12.18
C THR A 63 23.22 -1.27 11.79
N VAL A 64 22.94 -1.17 10.49
CA VAL A 64 21.63 -0.78 9.95
C VAL A 64 20.56 -1.81 10.32
N GLU A 65 20.85 -3.11 10.15
CA GLU A 65 19.90 -4.18 10.52
C GLU A 65 19.66 -4.28 12.04
N SER A 66 20.64 -3.89 12.86
CA SER A 66 20.50 -3.87 14.33
C SER A 66 19.84 -2.60 14.88
N PHE A 67 19.64 -1.59 14.05
CA PHE A 67 19.07 -0.32 14.47
C PHE A 67 17.61 -0.51 14.90
N SER A 68 17.29 -0.06 16.12
CA SER A 68 15.92 -0.03 16.63
C SER A 68 15.49 1.41 16.87
N PRO A 69 14.45 1.90 16.17
CA PRO A 69 13.91 3.23 16.41
C PRO A 69 13.22 3.30 17.78
N ASN A 70 13.48 4.38 18.52
CA ASN A 70 12.74 4.66 19.74
C ASN A 70 11.29 5.14 19.42
N GLU A 71 10.47 5.33 20.45
CA GLU A 71 9.05 5.65 20.30
C GLU A 71 8.79 6.90 19.44
N SER A 72 9.53 8.00 19.64
CA SER A 72 9.32 9.22 18.86
C SER A 72 9.70 9.02 17.39
N GLU A 73 10.78 8.28 17.12
CA GLU A 73 11.24 7.96 15.77
C GLU A 73 10.23 7.07 15.03
N GLN A 74 9.59 6.15 15.74
CA GLN A 74 8.52 5.33 15.16
C GLN A 74 7.28 6.15 14.80
N ILE A 75 6.92 7.15 15.64
CA ILE A 75 5.82 8.07 15.34
C ILE A 75 6.15 8.88 14.08
N GLU A 76 7.36 9.43 13.98
CA GLU A 76 7.81 10.16 12.79
C GLU A 76 7.77 9.30 11.53
N ARG A 77 8.26 8.05 11.61
CA ARG A 77 8.17 7.08 10.50
C ARG A 77 6.72 6.81 10.08
N ALA A 78 5.82 6.63 11.06
CA ALA A 78 4.41 6.41 10.78
C ALA A 78 3.77 7.61 10.07
N GLN A 79 4.09 8.84 10.49
CA GLN A 79 3.62 10.07 9.85
C GLN A 79 4.13 10.19 8.40
N LEU A 80 5.41 9.90 8.16
CA LEU A 80 5.99 9.92 6.82
C LEU A 80 5.38 8.85 5.90
N ARG A 81 5.10 7.67 6.45
CA ARG A 81 4.41 6.59 5.72
C ARG A 81 2.99 6.98 5.37
N GLN A 82 2.26 7.57 6.32
CA GLN A 82 0.92 8.08 6.08
C GLN A 82 0.92 9.17 5.00
N ALA A 83 1.87 10.11 5.04
CA ALA A 83 2.00 11.14 4.02
C ALA A 83 2.29 10.57 2.61
N LEU A 84 3.07 9.49 2.51
CA LEU A 84 3.29 8.77 1.25
C LEU A 84 1.98 8.17 0.71
N ILE A 85 1.25 7.46 1.59
CA ILE A 85 -0.04 6.85 1.25
C ILE A 85 -1.02 7.94 0.79
N ASP A 86 -1.15 9.01 1.56
CA ASP A 86 -2.04 10.13 1.24
C ASP A 86 -1.67 10.77 -0.10
N SER A 87 -0.38 10.91 -0.40
CA SER A 87 0.06 11.48 -1.68
C SER A 87 -0.24 10.57 -2.87
N VAL A 88 0.06 9.27 -2.76
CA VAL A 88 -0.10 8.32 -3.87
C VAL A 88 -1.58 8.02 -4.12
N PHE A 89 -2.36 7.85 -3.06
CA PHE A 89 -3.76 7.44 -3.16
C PHE A 89 -4.75 8.61 -3.12
N ARG A 90 -4.28 9.86 -3.06
CA ARG A 90 -5.13 11.07 -3.12
C ARG A 90 -6.17 11.01 -4.25
N PRO A 91 -5.83 10.64 -5.50
CA PRO A 91 -6.81 10.64 -6.59
C PRO A 91 -7.99 9.69 -6.35
N LEU A 92 -7.76 8.57 -5.65
CA LEU A 92 -8.82 7.62 -5.32
C LEU A 92 -9.77 8.17 -4.26
N VAL A 93 -9.23 8.83 -3.24
CA VAL A 93 -10.02 9.45 -2.17
C VAL A 93 -10.85 10.61 -2.73
N ALA A 94 -10.22 11.50 -3.51
CA ALA A 94 -10.91 12.62 -4.14
C ALA A 94 -12.04 12.14 -5.08
N GLY A 95 -11.74 11.19 -5.97
CA GLY A 95 -12.74 10.66 -6.90
C GLY A 95 -13.90 9.93 -6.22
N HIS A 96 -13.65 9.24 -5.09
CA HIS A 96 -14.73 8.63 -4.31
C HIS A 96 -15.63 9.67 -3.63
N GLN A 97 -15.03 10.73 -3.11
CA GLN A 97 -15.75 11.80 -2.41
C GLN A 97 -16.65 12.60 -3.37
N GLU A 98 -16.16 12.91 -4.57
CA GLU A 98 -16.93 13.57 -5.63
C GLU A 98 -18.12 12.72 -6.11
N ARG A 99 -17.96 11.41 -6.24
CA ARG A 99 -19.06 10.49 -6.59
C ARG A 99 -20.12 10.41 -5.48
N ARG A 100 -19.72 10.40 -4.20
CA ARG A 100 -20.67 10.41 -3.07
C ARG A 100 -21.45 11.72 -2.94
N GLN A 101 -20.85 12.84 -3.35
CA GLN A 101 -21.47 14.17 -3.24
C GLN A 101 -22.29 14.57 -4.47
N SER A 102 -22.23 13.79 -5.56
CA SER A 102 -23.03 14.05 -6.76
C SER A 102 -24.53 13.83 -6.48
N PRO A 103 -25.41 14.81 -6.73
CA PRO A 103 -26.86 14.71 -6.49
C PRO A 103 -27.53 13.55 -7.24
N ASN A 104 -26.87 13.01 -8.27
CA ASN A 104 -27.38 11.96 -9.13
C ASN A 104 -26.89 10.55 -8.73
N ALA A 105 -26.01 10.39 -7.72
CA ALA A 105 -25.39 9.11 -7.38
C ALA A 105 -26.41 8.01 -7.00
N ALA A 106 -27.51 8.39 -6.34
CA ALA A 106 -28.61 7.48 -6.01
C ALA A 106 -29.48 7.09 -7.22
N VAL A 107 -29.38 7.81 -8.34
CA VAL A 107 -30.11 7.53 -9.59
C VAL A 107 -29.28 6.60 -10.48
N VAL A 108 -27.95 6.77 -10.53
CA VAL A 108 -27.07 5.90 -11.31
C VAL A 108 -27.01 4.49 -10.74
N ASP A 109 -26.96 4.34 -9.41
CA ASP A 109 -27.01 3.05 -8.70
C ASP A 109 -28.30 2.25 -9.02
N LYS A 110 -29.44 2.95 -9.15
CA LYS A 110 -30.74 2.35 -9.55
C LYS A 110 -30.83 1.99 -11.03
N LEU A 111 -29.99 2.57 -11.88
CA LEU A 111 -29.96 2.30 -13.33
C LEU A 111 -29.00 1.16 -13.67
N GLU A 112 -27.89 1.03 -12.94
CA GLU A 112 -26.91 -0.05 -13.10
C GLU A 112 -27.39 -1.37 -12.49
N HIS A 113 -28.19 -1.32 -11.43
CA HIS A 113 -28.82 -2.48 -10.80
C HIS A 113 -30.34 -2.29 -10.73
N PRO A 114 -31.06 -2.47 -11.86
CA PRO A 114 -32.51 -2.35 -11.84
C PRO A 114 -33.10 -3.41 -10.88
N PRO A 115 -34.11 -3.06 -10.06
CA PRO A 115 -34.74 -4.03 -9.20
C PRO A 115 -35.33 -5.15 -10.06
N SER A 116 -34.96 -6.40 -9.76
CA SER A 116 -35.59 -7.58 -10.36
C SER A 116 -37.11 -7.45 -10.15
N GLU A 117 -37.87 -7.34 -11.22
CA GLU A 117 -39.33 -7.37 -11.15
C GLU A 117 -39.79 -8.76 -10.68
N LYS A 118 -40.25 -8.79 -9.43
CA LYS A 118 -41.05 -9.79 -8.70
C LYS A 118 -40.49 -11.20 -8.51
#